data_AF-A0A261GM68-F1
#
_entry.id   AF-A0A261GM68-F1
#
_cell.length_a   1.000
_cell.length_b   1.000
_cell.length_c   1.000
_cell.angle_alpha   90.00
_cell.angle_beta   90.00
_cell.angle_gamma   90.00
#
_symmetry.space_group_name_H-M   'P 1'
#
loop_
_entity.id
_entity.type
_entity.pdbx_description
1 polymer ?
#
loop_
_entity_poly.entity_id
_entity_poly.type
_entity_poly.pdbx_seq_one_letter_code
_entity_poly.pdbx_strand_id
1 'polypeptide(L)'
;MPFTPIHMGPGIFIKALLQGSFSLMVFGWTQIVMDIQPLVVMITGEGHLHGFTHTYIGAVLIAVASALSGKYLSELGLRILGVTNDGPIKISWLVTFISAFIGSFSHVLLDSIMHGDLQPFYPFTEANEFLGIISVYALHKFCLYSGMLGAGIYFLVNRKLFT
;
A
#
# COMPACT_ATOMS: atom_id res chain seq x y z
N MET A 1 -9.06 -8.42 9.09
CA MET A 1 -7.97 -8.10 10.02
C MET A 1 -7.62 -6.65 9.73
N PRO A 2 -7.46 -5.75 10.71
CA PRO A 2 -7.29 -4.31 10.44
C PRO A 2 -6.07 -4.00 9.62
N PHE A 3 -5.04 -4.85 9.67
CA PHE A 3 -3.81 -4.62 8.96
C PHE A 3 -3.60 -5.76 8.01
N THR A 4 -3.36 -5.44 6.74
CA THR A 4 -3.00 -6.44 5.73
C THR A 4 -1.52 -6.31 5.36
N PRO A 5 -0.55 -6.72 6.23
CA PRO A 5 0.87 -6.71 5.90
C PRO A 5 1.20 -7.38 4.56
N ILE A 6 0.36 -8.33 4.15
CA ILE A 6 0.50 -9.04 2.88
C ILE A 6 0.43 -8.09 1.67
N HIS A 7 -0.28 -6.97 1.75
CA HIS A 7 -0.37 -5.98 0.67
C HIS A 7 0.97 -5.29 0.38
N MET A 8 1.93 -5.40 1.30
CA MET A 8 3.32 -5.01 1.03
C MET A 8 3.96 -5.82 -0.09
N GLY A 9 3.51 -7.05 -0.34
CA GLY A 9 4.06 -7.95 -1.35
C GLY A 9 4.11 -7.34 -2.76
N PRO A 10 2.98 -6.90 -3.32
CA PRO A 10 2.97 -6.19 -4.61
C PRO A 10 3.79 -4.90 -4.57
N GLY A 11 3.79 -4.17 -3.45
CA GLY A 11 4.64 -2.99 -3.26
C GLY A 11 6.14 -3.28 -3.36
N ILE A 12 6.61 -4.40 -2.77
CA ILE A 12 8.01 -4.86 -2.87
C ILE A 12 8.36 -5.22 -4.31
N PHE A 13 7.45 -5.89 -5.03
CA PHE A 13 7.64 -6.19 -6.44
C PHE A 13 7.79 -4.92 -7.28
N ILE A 14 6.89 -3.95 -7.12
CA ILE A 14 6.95 -2.66 -7.81
C ILE A 14 8.24 -1.91 -7.46
N LYS A 15 8.64 -1.90 -6.19
CA LYS A 15 9.92 -1.30 -5.75
C LYS A 15 11.12 -1.91 -6.46
N ALA A 16 11.12 -3.24 -6.64
CA ALA A 16 12.20 -3.94 -7.32
C ALA A 16 12.30 -3.58 -8.82
N LEU A 17 11.18 -3.25 -9.46
CA LEU A 17 11.16 -2.82 -10.86
C LEU A 17 11.50 -1.33 -11.04
N LEU A 18 10.91 -0.47 -10.20
CA LEU A 18 10.97 0.98 -10.36
C LEU A 18 12.12 1.65 -9.58
N GLN A 19 12.78 0.93 -8.67
CA GLN A 19 13.95 1.38 -7.92
C GLN A 19 13.70 2.77 -7.28
N GLY A 20 14.50 3.79 -7.62
CA GLY A 20 14.38 5.14 -7.06
C GLY A 20 13.07 5.87 -7.39
N SER A 21 12.32 5.40 -8.40
CA SER A 21 11.05 6.01 -8.83
C SER A 21 9.84 5.55 -8.01
N PHE A 22 10.04 4.71 -7.00
CA PHE A 22 8.99 4.23 -6.09
C PHE A 22 9.49 4.14 -4.65
N SER A 23 8.71 4.65 -3.70
CA SER A 23 9.03 4.59 -2.28
C SER A 23 8.18 3.53 -1.59
N LEU A 24 8.83 2.42 -1.23
CA LEU A 24 8.19 1.35 -0.46
C LEU A 24 7.73 1.83 0.92
N MET A 25 8.43 2.80 1.51
CA MET A 25 8.07 3.38 2.81
C MET A 25 6.78 4.21 2.73
N VAL A 26 6.62 5.01 1.67
CA VAL A 26 5.38 5.79 1.46
C VAL A 26 4.22 4.86 1.10
N PHE A 27 4.47 3.85 0.27
CA PHE A 27 3.48 2.82 -0.03
C PHE A 27 3.01 2.10 1.25
N GLY A 28 3.95 1.67 2.11
CA GLY A 28 3.66 1.00 3.37
C GLY A 28 2.94 1.91 4.36
N TRP A 29 3.33 3.17 4.46
CA TRP A 29 2.59 4.18 5.22
C TRP A 29 1.14 4.30 4.75
N THR A 30 0.93 4.28 3.43
CA THR A 30 -0.43 4.35 2.87
C THR A 30 -1.28 3.15 3.29
N GLN A 31 -0.70 1.95 3.37
CA GLN A 31 -1.44 0.77 3.87
C GLN A 31 -1.94 1.01 5.29
N ILE A 32 -1.06 1.53 6.16
CA ILE A 32 -1.43 1.87 7.55
C ILE A 32 -2.56 2.90 7.59
N VAL A 33 -2.51 3.93 6.73
CA VAL A 33 -3.52 4.99 6.71
C VAL A 33 -4.87 4.47 6.20
N MET A 34 -4.89 3.61 5.17
CA MET A 34 -6.11 2.96 4.67
C MET A 34 -6.83 2.22 5.80
N ASP A 35 -6.05 1.48 6.59
CA ASP A 35 -6.47 0.61 7.68
C ASP A 35 -6.97 1.32 8.95
N ILE A 36 -6.84 2.66 9.04
CA ILE A 36 -7.29 3.43 10.22
C ILE A 36 -8.80 3.30 10.40
N GLN A 37 -9.60 3.43 9.34
CA GLN A 37 -11.05 3.32 9.44
C GLN A 37 -11.48 1.95 10.01
N PRO A 38 -11.13 0.80 9.40
CA PRO A 38 -11.56 -0.49 9.93
C PRO A 38 -11.04 -0.71 11.34
N LEU A 39 -9.81 -0.28 11.67
CA LEU A 39 -9.29 -0.34 13.03
C LEU A 39 -10.17 0.42 14.03
N VAL A 40 -10.56 1.66 13.72
CA VAL A 40 -11.44 2.46 14.58
C VAL A 40 -12.76 1.73 14.80
N VAL A 41 -13.40 1.24 13.73
CA VAL A 41 -14.67 0.51 13.83
C VAL A 41 -14.54 -0.77 14.66
N MET A 42 -13.44 -1.51 14.57
CA MET A 42 -13.24 -2.70 15.41
C MET A 42 -13.01 -2.38 16.89
N ILE A 43 -12.45 -1.20 17.21
CA ILE A 43 -12.24 -0.76 18.59
C ILE A 43 -13.55 -0.23 19.19
N THR A 44 -14.31 0.55 18.41
CA THR A 44 -15.52 1.23 18.90
C THR A 44 -16.79 0.40 18.73
N GLY A 45 -16.82 -0.52 17.77
CA GLY A 45 -18.03 -1.21 17.33
C GLY A 45 -18.97 -0.34 16.49
N GLU A 46 -18.56 0.89 16.15
CA GLU A 46 -19.42 1.92 15.55
C GLU A 46 -18.97 2.27 14.14
N GLY A 47 -19.90 2.26 13.18
CA GLY A 47 -19.67 2.64 11.78
C GLY A 47 -19.53 1.47 10.79
N HIS A 48 -19.17 1.78 9.55
CA HIS A 48 -18.94 0.78 8.50
C HIS A 48 -17.47 0.35 8.52
N LEU A 49 -17.21 -0.96 8.56
CA LEU A 49 -15.84 -1.49 8.64
C LEU A 49 -14.99 -1.01 7.45
N HIS A 50 -15.44 -1.25 6.21
CA HIS A 50 -14.83 -0.69 5.00
C HIS A 50 -15.77 0.32 4.30
N GLY A 51 -15.99 1.47 4.94
CA GLY A 51 -16.82 2.55 4.40
C GLY A 51 -16.06 3.47 3.42
N PHE A 52 -16.29 4.79 3.53
CA PHE A 52 -15.85 5.76 2.53
C PHE A 52 -14.36 5.71 2.17
N THR A 53 -13.45 5.44 3.14
CA THR A 53 -12.00 5.38 2.85
C THR A 53 -11.61 4.24 1.91
N HIS A 54 -12.46 3.22 1.76
CA HIS A 54 -12.26 2.06 0.88
C HIS A 54 -13.02 2.17 -0.44
N THR A 55 -13.43 3.37 -0.82
CA THR A 55 -13.92 3.70 -2.18
C THR A 55 -12.76 4.24 -3.02
N TYR A 56 -12.82 4.20 -4.35
CA TYR A 56 -11.77 4.82 -5.18
C TYR A 56 -11.72 6.34 -5.04
N ILE A 57 -12.85 6.99 -4.76
CA ILE A 57 -12.88 8.43 -4.43
C ILE A 57 -12.16 8.68 -3.10
N GLY A 58 -12.49 7.88 -2.07
CA GLY A 58 -11.81 7.90 -0.78
C GLY A 58 -10.31 7.62 -0.92
N ALA A 59 -9.92 6.66 -1.77
CA ALA A 59 -8.54 6.31 -2.04
C ALA A 59 -7.73 7.46 -2.64
N VAL A 60 -8.34 8.34 -3.44
CA VAL A 60 -7.68 9.58 -3.90
C VAL A 60 -7.37 10.51 -2.71
N LEU A 61 -8.34 10.71 -1.81
CA LEU A 61 -8.15 11.55 -0.62
C LEU A 61 -7.11 10.94 0.32
N ILE A 62 -7.15 9.62 0.54
CA ILE A 62 -6.15 8.91 1.33
C ILE A 62 -4.77 8.95 0.67
N ALA A 63 -4.67 8.90 -0.66
CA ALA A 63 -3.40 9.06 -1.35
C ALA A 63 -2.79 10.45 -1.07
N VAL A 64 -3.59 11.52 -1.14
CA VAL A 64 -3.12 12.88 -0.82
C VAL A 64 -2.70 12.99 0.64
N ALA A 65 -3.55 12.53 1.58
CA ALA A 65 -3.23 12.56 3.01
C ALA A 65 -1.96 11.76 3.33
N SER A 66 -1.82 10.57 2.73
CA SER A 66 -0.65 9.70 2.89
C SER A 66 0.60 10.28 2.24
N ALA A 67 0.47 11.00 1.13
CA ALA A 67 1.62 11.67 0.51
C ALA A 67 2.13 12.83 1.37
N LEU A 68 1.24 13.68 1.87
CA LEU A 68 1.58 14.84 2.68
C LEU A 68 2.20 14.45 4.03
N SER A 69 1.68 13.40 4.67
CA SER A 69 2.21 12.89 5.95
C SER A 69 3.39 11.94 5.76
N GLY A 70 3.30 11.05 4.78
CA GLY A 70 4.22 9.93 4.59
C GLY A 70 5.61 10.32 4.11
N LYS A 71 5.78 11.48 3.45
CA LYS A 71 7.12 11.94 3.03
C LYS A 71 8.09 12.03 4.20
N TYR A 72 7.78 12.87 5.19
CA TYR A 72 8.67 13.13 6.32
C TYR A 72 8.78 11.92 7.25
N LEU A 73 7.69 11.19 7.45
CA LEU A 73 7.70 9.94 8.22
C LEU A 73 8.57 8.87 7.57
N SER A 74 8.52 8.74 6.25
CA SER A 74 9.36 7.80 5.50
C SER A 74 10.83 8.18 5.56
N GLU A 75 11.17 9.46 5.37
CA GLU A 75 12.55 9.95 5.46
C GLU A 75 13.11 9.75 6.87
N LEU A 76 12.33 10.05 7.91
CA LEU A 76 12.68 9.78 9.30
C LEU A 76 12.86 8.27 9.56
N GLY A 77 11.93 7.45 9.09
CA GLY A 77 12.00 5.99 9.25
C GLY A 77 13.25 5.40 8.60
N LEU A 78 13.58 5.81 7.38
CA LEU A 78 14.80 5.36 6.69
C LEU A 78 16.08 5.78 7.43
N ARG A 79 16.07 6.97 8.03
CA ARG A 79 17.18 7.43 8.87
C ARG A 79 17.33 6.59 10.14
N ILE A 80 16.22 6.28 10.82
CA ILE A 80 16.22 5.43 12.03
C ILE A 80 16.71 4.02 11.70
N LEU A 81 16.33 3.48 10.54
CA LEU A 81 16.75 2.16 10.06
C LEU A 81 18.22 2.10 9.61
N GLY A 82 18.95 3.22 9.64
CA GLY A 82 20.36 3.25 9.24
C GLY A 82 20.61 2.95 7.76
N VAL A 83 19.58 3.08 6.91
CA VAL A 83 19.72 2.89 5.45
C VAL A 83 20.53 4.02 4.82
N THR A 84 20.74 5.12 5.54
CA THR A 84 21.45 6.31 5.09
C THR A 84 22.92 6.29 5.51
N ASN A 85 23.81 5.82 4.64
CA ASN A 85 25.26 5.94 4.86
C ASN A 85 25.81 7.30 4.37
N ASP A 86 25.20 7.90 3.34
CA ASP A 86 25.78 9.05 2.60
C ASP A 86 24.94 10.35 2.68
N GLY A 87 24.14 10.53 3.73
CA GLY A 87 23.37 11.76 3.98
C GLY A 87 21.84 11.60 3.96
N PRO A 88 21.07 12.70 4.08
CA PRO A 88 19.62 12.64 4.23
C PRO A 88 18.96 12.13 2.94
N ILE A 89 18.23 11.01 3.03
CA ILE A 89 17.35 10.56 1.94
C ILE A 89 16.25 11.60 1.75
N LYS A 90 16.15 12.13 0.53
CA LYS A 90 15.06 13.02 0.12
C LYS A 90 14.19 12.31 -0.90
N ILE A 91 12.94 12.05 -0.55
CA ILE A 91 11.97 11.46 -1.46
C ILE A 91 11.32 12.60 -2.24
N SER A 92 11.39 12.55 -3.58
CA SER A 92 10.78 13.57 -4.42
C SER A 92 9.26 13.55 -4.24
N TRP A 93 8.62 14.72 -4.33
CA TRP A 93 7.17 14.81 -4.19
C TRP A 93 6.43 13.95 -5.22
N LEU A 94 6.93 13.90 -6.46
CA LEU A 94 6.37 13.04 -7.49
C LEU A 94 6.38 11.56 -7.07
N VAL A 95 7.52 11.06 -6.55
CA VAL A 95 7.63 9.67 -6.06
C VAL A 95 6.70 9.44 -4.88
N THR A 96 6.60 10.40 -3.96
CA THR A 96 5.69 10.33 -2.82
C THR A 96 4.24 10.17 -3.29
N PHE A 97 3.74 11.06 -4.17
CA PHE A 97 2.37 11.01 -4.64
C PHE A 97 2.08 9.75 -5.47
N ILE A 98 2.99 9.33 -6.35
CA ILE A 98 2.84 8.09 -7.13
C ILE A 98 2.79 6.87 -6.19
N SER A 99 3.68 6.80 -5.20
CA SER A 99 3.74 5.66 -4.28
C SER A 99 2.50 5.58 -3.38
N ALA A 100 1.99 6.73 -2.93
CA ALA A 100 0.76 6.81 -2.15
C ALA A 100 -0.48 6.48 -2.98
N PHE A 101 -0.56 6.96 -4.22
CA PHE A 101 -1.66 6.64 -5.14
C PHE A 101 -1.72 5.14 -5.44
N ILE A 102 -0.58 4.54 -5.82
CA ILE A 102 -0.50 3.08 -6.01
C ILE A 102 -0.85 2.36 -4.71
N GLY A 103 -0.40 2.88 -3.57
CA GLY A 103 -0.72 2.37 -2.23
C GLY A 103 -2.22 2.26 -1.97
N SER A 104 -2.96 3.36 -2.07
CA SER A 104 -4.39 3.36 -1.73
C SER A 104 -5.24 2.64 -2.77
N PHE A 105 -4.93 2.78 -4.06
CA PHE A 105 -5.69 2.12 -5.14
C PHE A 105 -5.50 0.61 -5.13
N SER A 106 -4.26 0.13 -4.96
CA SER A 106 -4.03 -1.32 -4.84
C SER A 106 -4.67 -1.88 -3.58
N HIS A 107 -4.69 -1.13 -2.47
CA HIS A 107 -5.36 -1.54 -1.26
C HIS A 107 -6.86 -1.74 -1.46
N VAL A 108 -7.56 -0.73 -2.01
CA VAL A 108 -8.99 -0.86 -2.34
C VAL A 108 -9.24 -2.05 -3.27
N LEU A 109 -8.41 -2.23 -4.30
CA LEU A 109 -8.56 -3.34 -5.25
C LEU A 109 -8.41 -4.72 -4.57
N LEU A 110 -7.36 -4.90 -3.77
CA LEU A 110 -7.09 -6.18 -3.11
C LEU A 110 -8.15 -6.50 -2.06
N ASP A 111 -8.57 -5.51 -1.26
CA ASP A 111 -9.65 -5.68 -0.28
C ASP A 111 -10.99 -5.96 -0.95
N SER A 112 -11.28 -5.31 -2.09
CA SER A 112 -12.51 -5.55 -2.85
C SER A 112 -12.65 -7.01 -3.30
N ILE A 113 -11.55 -7.76 -3.45
CA ILE A 113 -11.60 -9.18 -3.80
C ILE A 113 -12.06 -10.04 -2.61
N MET A 114 -11.73 -9.65 -1.37
CA MET A 114 -11.88 -10.52 -0.19
C MET A 114 -12.94 -10.09 0.81
N HIS A 115 -13.35 -8.83 0.81
CA HIS A 115 -14.28 -8.27 1.79
C HIS A 115 -15.62 -7.93 1.16
N GLY A 116 -16.68 -8.57 1.66
CA GLY A 116 -18.03 -8.47 1.11
C GLY A 116 -18.75 -7.17 1.41
N ASP A 117 -18.22 -6.34 2.32
CA ASP A 117 -18.79 -5.05 2.70
C ASP A 117 -18.20 -3.86 1.93
N LEU A 118 -17.18 -4.08 1.07
CA LEU A 118 -16.63 -3.00 0.25
C LEU A 118 -17.60 -2.56 -0.85
N GLN A 119 -17.60 -1.26 -1.11
CA GLN A 119 -18.34 -0.59 -2.18
C GLN A 119 -17.40 0.30 -3.00
N PRO A 120 -16.50 -0.27 -3.82
CA PRO A 120 -15.34 0.46 -4.37
C PRO A 120 -15.71 1.65 -5.25
N PHE A 121 -16.89 1.64 -5.89
CA PHE A 121 -17.35 2.67 -6.82
C PHE A 121 -18.47 3.57 -6.25
N TYR A 122 -18.71 3.54 -4.94
CA TYR A 122 -19.63 4.47 -4.30
C TYR A 122 -19.18 5.93 -4.53
N PRO A 123 -20.10 6.89 -4.81
CA PRO A 123 -21.57 6.82 -4.72
C PRO A 123 -22.27 6.42 -6.03
N PHE A 124 -21.53 6.01 -7.06
CA PHE A 124 -22.14 5.66 -8.35
C PHE A 124 -22.81 4.28 -8.31
N THR A 125 -22.21 3.33 -7.58
CA THR A 125 -22.80 2.02 -7.31
C THR A 125 -22.29 1.47 -5.98
N GLU A 126 -23.15 0.72 -5.30
CA GLU A 126 -22.81 -0.04 -4.10
C GLU A 126 -22.29 -1.44 -4.43
N ALA A 127 -22.34 -1.85 -5.70
CA ALA A 127 -21.90 -3.16 -6.13
C ALA A 127 -20.36 -3.29 -6.08
N ASN A 128 -19.90 -4.46 -5.66
CA ASN A 128 -18.50 -4.87 -5.72
C ASN A 128 -18.35 -6.06 -6.68
N GLU A 129 -18.03 -5.76 -7.94
CA GLU A 129 -17.82 -6.77 -8.98
C GLU A 129 -16.50 -7.53 -8.82
N PHE A 130 -15.58 -7.06 -7.96
CA PHE A 130 -14.30 -7.73 -7.72
C PHE A 130 -14.41 -8.88 -6.72
N LEU A 131 -15.49 -8.90 -5.92
CA LEU A 131 -15.66 -9.85 -4.83
C LEU A 131 -15.58 -11.28 -5.34
N GLY A 132 -14.58 -12.02 -4.85
CA GLY A 132 -14.42 -13.43 -5.18
C GLY A 132 -13.95 -13.75 -6.61
N ILE A 133 -13.44 -12.77 -7.38
CA ILE A 133 -12.81 -13.06 -8.70
C ILE A 133 -11.72 -14.13 -8.58
N ILE A 134 -10.98 -14.10 -7.46
CA ILE A 134 -10.12 -15.20 -7.02
C ILE A 134 -10.41 -15.51 -5.55
N SER A 135 -10.05 -16.71 -5.09
CA SER A 135 -10.20 -17.05 -3.67
C SER A 135 -9.25 -16.22 -2.81
N VAL A 136 -9.65 -15.96 -1.56
CA VAL A 136 -8.81 -15.27 -0.56
C VAL A 136 -7.46 -15.98 -0.39
N TYR A 137 -7.45 -17.32 -0.46
CA TYR A 137 -6.22 -18.10 -0.45
C TYR A 137 -5.31 -17.81 -1.65
N ALA A 138 -5.88 -17.70 -2.86
CA ALA A 138 -5.13 -17.34 -4.06
C ALA A 138 -4.61 -15.89 -3.99
N LEU A 139 -5.41 -14.95 -3.49
CA LEU A 139 -5.03 -13.56 -3.26
C LEU A 139 -3.83 -13.45 -2.30
N HIS A 140 -3.89 -14.16 -1.17
CA HIS A 140 -2.78 -14.19 -0.21
C HIS A 140 -1.50 -14.77 -0.84
N LYS A 141 -1.61 -15.83 -1.63
CA LYS A 141 -0.46 -16.39 -2.38
C LYS A 141 0.08 -15.41 -3.41
N PHE A 142 -0.78 -14.72 -4.14
CA PHE A 142 -0.36 -13.69 -5.09
C PHE A 142 0.49 -12.62 -4.40
N CYS A 143 0.00 -12.07 -3.29
CA CYS A 143 0.72 -11.08 -2.50
C CYS A 143 2.05 -11.62 -1.95
N LEU A 144 2.06 -12.84 -1.40
CA LEU A 144 3.27 -13.45 -0.87
C LEU A 144 4.32 -13.67 -1.97
N TYR A 145 3.92 -14.27 -3.09
CA TYR A 145 4.83 -14.59 -4.19
C TYR A 145 5.32 -13.35 -4.92
N SER A 146 4.51 -12.30 -5.06
CA SER A 146 5.00 -11.02 -5.58
C SER A 146 6.06 -10.41 -4.66
N GLY A 147 5.87 -10.50 -3.34
CA GLY A 147 6.87 -10.05 -2.37
C GLY A 147 8.19 -10.82 -2.47
N MET A 148 8.12 -12.14 -2.54
CA MET A 148 9.31 -13.01 -2.71
C MET A 148 10.04 -12.73 -4.03
N LEU A 149 9.30 -12.65 -5.14
CA LEU A 149 9.87 -12.35 -6.45
C LEU A 149 10.50 -10.96 -6.48
N GLY A 150 9.82 -9.96 -5.91
CA GLY A 150 10.34 -8.59 -5.79
C GLY A 150 11.64 -8.53 -4.99
N ALA A 151 11.70 -9.19 -3.83
CA ALA A 151 12.91 -9.26 -3.03
C ALA A 151 14.06 -9.93 -3.80
N GLY A 152 13.79 -11.02 -4.53
CA GLY A 152 14.76 -11.69 -5.40
C GLY A 152 15.29 -10.77 -6.50
N ILE A 153 14.42 -10.08 -7.23
CA ILE A 153 14.80 -9.13 -8.28
C ILE A 153 15.64 -7.99 -7.69
N TYR A 154 15.20 -7.40 -6.58
CA TYR A 154 15.91 -6.30 -5.94
C TYR A 154 17.33 -6.70 -5.55
N PHE A 155 17.50 -7.89 -4.97
CA PHE A 155 18.82 -8.40 -4.60
C PHE A 155 19.70 -8.64 -5.84
N LEU A 156 19.15 -9.25 -6.91
CA LEU A 156 19.91 -9.53 -8.13
C LEU A 156 20.37 -8.25 -8.84
N VAL A 157 19.52 -7.24 -8.92
CA VAL A 157 19.84 -5.94 -9.55
C VAL A 157 20.91 -5.21 -8.75
N ASN A 158 20.74 -5.13 -7.42
CA ASN A 158 21.70 -4.41 -6.58
C ASN A 158 23.04 -5.14 -6.45
N ARG A 159 23.06 -6.48 -6.49
CA ARG A 159 24.33 -7.24 -6.45
C ARG A 159 25.22 -6.95 -7.66
N LYS A 160 24.64 -6.74 -8.85
CA LYS A 160 25.40 -6.38 -10.07
C LYS A 160 26.01 -4.97 -10.04
N LEU A 161 25.54 -4.08 -9.16
CA LEU A 161 26.10 -2.73 -9.02
C LEU A 161 27.37 -2.71 -8.15
N PHE A 162 27.66 -3.79 -7.41
CA PHE A 162 28.82 -3.91 -6.52
C PHE A 162 29.83 -4.97 -6.96
N THR A 163 29.64 -5.58 -8.13
CA THR A 163 30.57 -6.52 -8.79
C THR A 163 31.03 -5.93 -10.11
#